data_AF-A0A3T0E5V3-F1
#
_entry.id   AF-A0A3T0E5V3-F1
#
_cell.length_a   1.000
_cell.length_b   1.000
_cell.length_c   1.000
_cell.angle_alpha   90.00
_cell.angle_beta   90.00
_cell.angle_gamma   90.00
#
_symmetry.space_group_name_H-M   'P 1'
#
loop_
_entity.id
_entity.type
_entity.pdbx_description
1 polymer ?
#
loop_
_entity_poly.entity_id
_entity_poly.type
_entity_poly.pdbx_seq_one_letter_code
_entity_poly.pdbx_strand_id
1 'polypeptide(L)'
;MALFILQLVHTIVWVVSVAMVIALAAYVLTGRFERLVPWALGFPVLIFIGILINGECILQSWARELSGIEEGWARDILFLPEPVARATMPVCVPAFAVIGGAAAWRWWKAAANKA
;
A
#
# COMPACT_ATOMS: atom_id res chain seq x y z
N MET A 1 16.81 -8.25 -17.05
CA MET A 1 15.37 -8.53 -17.27
C MET A 1 14.62 -8.80 -15.97
N ALA A 2 15.10 -9.71 -15.11
CA ALA A 2 14.43 -10.02 -13.83
C ALA A 2 14.26 -8.79 -12.90
N LEU A 3 15.31 -7.98 -12.72
CA LEU A 3 15.26 -6.76 -11.91
C LEU A 3 14.18 -5.78 -12.40
N PHE A 4 14.13 -5.55 -13.71
CA PHE A 4 13.12 -4.68 -14.34
C PHE A 4 11.69 -5.13 -14.05
N ILE A 5 11.42 -6.44 -14.13
CA ILE A 5 10.09 -7.00 -13.85
C ILE A 5 9.74 -6.80 -12.37
N LEU A 6 10.67 -7.09 -11.46
CA LEU A 6 10.47 -6.87 -10.03
C LEU A 6 10.13 -5.42 -9.71
N GLN A 7 10.81 -4.48 -10.34
CA GLN A 7 10.61 -3.05 -10.14
C GLN A 7 9.28 -2.56 -10.72
N LEU A 8 8.90 -3.04 -11.89
CA LEU A 8 7.59 -2.76 -12.49
C LEU A 8 6.47 -3.26 -11.57
N VAL A 9 6.57 -4.51 -11.08
CA VAL A 9 5.59 -5.08 -10.16
C VAL A 9 5.51 -4.28 -8.86
N HIS A 10 6.65 -3.92 -8.27
CA HIS A 10 6.68 -3.11 -7.04
C HIS A 10 6.00 -1.75 -7.24
N THR A 11 6.23 -1.09 -8.38
CA THR A 11 5.59 0.18 -8.72
C THR A 11 4.08 0.02 -8.91
N ILE A 12 3.63 -1.04 -9.58
CA ILE A 12 2.21 -1.34 -9.76
C ILE A 12 1.55 -1.55 -8.39
N VAL A 13 2.17 -2.32 -7.50
CA VAL A 13 1.68 -2.54 -6.13
C VAL A 13 1.53 -1.23 -5.38
N TRP A 14 2.50 -0.31 -5.51
CA TRP A 14 2.43 1.02 -4.92
C TRP A 14 1.25 1.84 -5.47
N VAL A 15 1.11 1.93 -6.80
CA VAL A 15 0.01 2.68 -7.46
C VAL A 15 -1.35 2.14 -7.02
N VAL A 16 -1.51 0.81 -7.02
CA VAL A 16 -2.75 0.15 -6.57
C VAL A 16 -3.01 0.46 -5.10
N SER A 17 -1.99 0.42 -4.24
CA SER A 17 -2.14 0.75 -2.82
C SER A 17 -2.64 2.17 -2.62
N VAL A 18 -2.04 3.15 -3.30
CA VAL A 18 -2.48 4.56 -3.25
C VAL A 18 -3.91 4.71 -3.76
N ALA A 19 -4.27 4.05 -4.87
CA ALA A 19 -5.62 4.07 -5.40
C ALA A 19 -6.64 3.49 -4.41
N MET A 20 -6.30 2.44 -3.66
CA MET A 20 -7.15 1.89 -2.61
C MET A 20 -7.37 2.88 -1.46
N VAL A 21 -6.33 3.61 -1.02
CA VAL A 21 -6.48 4.66 0.00
C VAL A 21 -7.42 5.76 -0.48
N ILE A 22 -7.30 6.19 -1.74
CA ILE A 22 -8.19 7.19 -2.35
C ILE A 22 -9.62 6.66 -2.43
N ALA A 23 -9.82 5.40 -2.80
CA ALA A 23 -11.14 4.78 -2.84
C ALA A 23 -11.79 4.73 -1.45
N LEU A 24 -11.02 4.42 -0.39
CA LEU A 24 -11.49 4.47 0.99
C LEU A 24 -11.87 5.90 1.39
N ALA A 25 -11.07 6.90 1.04
CA ALA A 25 -11.40 8.30 1.30
C ALA A 25 -12.70 8.71 0.59
N ALA A 26 -12.86 8.33 -0.68
CA ALA A 26 -14.09 8.57 -1.43
C ALA A 26 -15.30 7.89 -0.78
N TYR A 27 -15.15 6.67 -0.28
CA TYR A 27 -16.20 5.98 0.47
C TYR A 27 -16.53 6.69 1.79
N VAL A 28 -15.52 7.12 2.55
CA VAL A 28 -15.73 7.86 3.81
C VAL A 28 -16.52 9.14 3.58
N LEU A 29 -16.23 9.88 2.50
CA LEU A 29 -16.90 11.13 2.17
C LEU A 29 -18.29 10.94 1.55
N THR A 30 -18.44 10.01 0.61
CA THR A 30 -19.65 9.90 -0.22
C THR A 30 -20.59 8.76 0.16
N GLY A 31 -20.10 7.76 0.91
CA GLY A 31 -20.81 6.50 1.17
C GLY A 31 -20.95 5.58 -0.05
N ARG A 32 -20.44 5.97 -1.22
CA ARG A 32 -20.46 5.15 -2.44
C ARG A 32 -19.31 4.15 -2.44
N PHE A 33 -19.43 3.06 -3.19
CA PHE A 33 -18.41 2.01 -3.32
C PHE A 33 -18.23 1.10 -2.09
N GLU A 34 -19.28 0.93 -1.26
CA GLU A 34 -19.27 0.02 -0.10
C GLU A 34 -18.74 -1.39 -0.43
N ARG A 35 -19.07 -1.92 -1.62
CA ARG A 35 -18.62 -3.25 -2.09
C ARG A 35 -17.09 -3.35 -2.26
N LEU A 36 -16.39 -2.23 -2.46
CA LEU A 36 -14.94 -2.20 -2.63
C LEU A 36 -14.19 -2.08 -1.30
N VAL A 37 -14.87 -1.73 -0.20
CA VAL A 37 -14.25 -1.50 1.11
C VAL A 37 -13.45 -2.70 1.61
N PRO A 38 -13.94 -3.97 1.53
CA PRO A 38 -13.15 -5.11 1.98
C PRO A 38 -11.85 -5.29 1.20
N TRP A 39 -11.86 -5.05 -0.11
CA TRP A 39 -10.67 -5.12 -0.95
C TRP A 39 -9.71 -3.97 -0.69
N ALA A 40 -10.24 -2.76 -0.57
CA ALA A 40 -9.44 -1.55 -0.36
C ALA A 40 -8.83 -1.47 1.04
N LEU A 41 -9.43 -2.12 2.04
CA LEU A 41 -8.81 -2.34 3.36
C LEU A 41 -7.87 -3.54 3.37
N GLY A 42 -8.32 -4.68 2.82
CA GLY A 42 -7.59 -5.93 2.89
C GLY A 42 -6.24 -5.86 2.17
N PHE A 43 -6.20 -5.26 0.97
CA PHE A 43 -4.97 -5.21 0.17
C PHE A 43 -3.82 -4.46 0.87
N PRO A 44 -3.97 -3.22 1.37
CA PRO A 44 -2.91 -2.56 2.13
C PRO A 44 -2.57 -3.24 3.45
N VAL A 45 -3.55 -3.85 4.13
CA VAL A 45 -3.30 -4.61 5.38
C VAL A 45 -2.41 -5.82 5.12
N LEU A 46 -2.65 -6.58 4.04
CA LEU A 46 -1.81 -7.73 3.68
C LEU A 46 -0.38 -7.30 3.35
N ILE A 47 -0.20 -6.17 2.65
CA ILE A 47 1.13 -5.61 2.38
C ILE A 47 1.81 -5.24 3.70
N PHE A 48 1.10 -4.57 4.61
CA PHE A 48 1.64 -4.18 5.91
C PHE A 48 2.04 -5.40 6.76
N ILE A 49 1.22 -6.46 6.78
CA ILE A 49 1.56 -7.73 7.43
C ILE A 49 2.82 -8.32 6.81
N GLY A 50 2.94 -8.33 5.49
CA GLY A 50 4.15 -8.80 4.79
C GLY A 50 5.40 -8.02 5.21
N ILE A 51 5.30 -6.69 5.35
CA ILE A 51 6.39 -5.84 5.85
C ILE A 51 6.72 -6.17 7.31
N LEU A 52 5.73 -6.38 8.17
CA LEU A 52 5.97 -6.73 9.57
C LEU A 52 6.68 -8.07 9.74
N ILE A 53 6.37 -9.05 8.88
CA ILE A 53 7.00 -10.38 8.91
C ILE A 53 8.44 -10.32 8.37
N ASN A 54 8.67 -9.57 7.29
CA ASN A 54 9.95 -9.53 6.59
C ASN A 54 10.88 -8.39 7.04
N GLY A 55 10.38 -7.43 7.83
CA GLY A 55 11.09 -6.19 8.23
C GLY A 55 11.11 -5.11 7.15
N GLU A 56 11.11 -5.51 5.88
CA GLU A 56 11.05 -4.63 4.70
C GLU A 56 10.15 -5.22 3.59
N CYS A 57 9.98 -4.51 2.48
CA CYS A 57 9.20 -5.05 1.36
C CYS A 57 9.91 -6.26 0.73
N ILE A 58 9.22 -7.41 0.61
CA ILE A 58 9.77 -8.65 0.06
C ILE A 58 10.34 -8.50 -1.36
N LEU A 59 9.71 -7.65 -2.20
CA LEU A 59 10.19 -7.35 -3.55
C LEU A 59 11.49 -6.53 -3.53
N GLN A 60 11.70 -5.71 -2.49
CA GLN A 60 12.96 -5.00 -2.29
C GLN A 60 14.05 -5.95 -1.79
N SER A 61 13.73 -6.89 -0.89
CA SER A 61 14.68 -7.92 -0.44
C SER A 61 15.19 -8.75 -1.62
N TRP A 62 14.28 -9.22 -2.49
CA TRP A 62 14.65 -9.96 -3.71
C TRP A 62 15.45 -9.11 -4.70
N ALA A 63 15.14 -7.81 -4.82
CA ALA A 63 15.92 -6.91 -5.67
C ALA A 63 17.35 -6.70 -5.15
N ARG A 64 17.56 -6.63 -3.82
CA ARG A 64 18.89 -6.54 -3.20
C ARG A 64 19.70 -7.82 -3.43
N GLU A 65 19.08 -8.97 -3.21
CA GLU A 65 19.70 -10.28 -3.45
C GLU A 65 20.15 -10.45 -4.91
N LEU A 66 19.33 -10.02 -5.88
CA LEU A 66 19.65 -10.08 -7.30
C LEU A 66 20.66 -9.03 -7.78
N SER A 67 20.84 -7.92 -7.05
CA SER A 67 21.75 -6.84 -7.43
C SER A 67 23.09 -6.88 -6.68
N GLY A 68 23.20 -7.66 -5.60
CA GLY A 68 24.40 -7.72 -4.76
C GLY A 68 24.68 -6.44 -3.97
N ILE A 69 23.70 -5.53 -3.86
CA ILE A 69 23.83 -4.26 -3.14
C ILE A 69 23.24 -4.43 -1.73
N GLU A 70 24.13 -4.51 -0.74
CA GLU A 70 23.74 -4.70 0.67
C GLU A 70 23.45 -3.38 1.41
N GLU A 71 24.04 -2.25 1.02
CA GLU A 71 23.87 -0.97 1.73
C GLU A 71 23.28 0.13 0.83
N GLY A 72 22.37 0.89 1.44
CA GLY A 72 21.51 1.84 0.73
C GLY A 72 20.18 1.20 0.32
N TRP A 73 19.08 1.94 0.43
CA TRP A 73 17.88 1.57 -0.34
C TRP A 73 18.35 1.42 -1.79
N ALA A 74 17.92 0.39 -2.50
CA ALA A 74 17.94 0.36 -3.97
C ALA A 74 16.97 1.44 -4.53
N ARG A 75 17.14 2.68 -4.06
CA ARG A 75 16.22 3.84 -4.12
C ARG A 75 16.32 4.57 -5.44
N ASP A 76 17.51 4.57 -6.01
CA ASP A 76 17.87 5.47 -7.12
C ASP A 76 17.61 4.86 -8.49
N ILE A 77 17.20 3.59 -8.53
CA ILE A 77 17.10 2.85 -9.78
C ILE A 77 15.71 2.22 -9.83
N LEU A 78 14.63 2.99 -10.02
CA LEU A 78 13.47 2.60 -10.86
C LEU A 78 12.09 3.16 -10.43
N PHE A 79 11.45 3.75 -11.44
CA PHE A 79 10.04 4.17 -11.62
C PHE A 79 9.42 5.20 -10.65
N LEU A 80 9.74 5.22 -9.36
CA LEU A 80 9.31 6.30 -8.46
C LEU A 80 10.45 7.32 -8.27
N PRO A 81 10.21 8.63 -8.45
CA PRO A 81 11.20 9.63 -8.11
C PRO A 81 11.63 9.49 -6.64
N GLU A 82 12.92 9.62 -6.37
CA GLU A 82 13.50 9.41 -5.04
C GLU A 82 12.73 10.14 -3.91
N PRO A 83 12.30 11.41 -4.08
CA PRO A 83 11.53 12.12 -3.06
C PRO A 83 10.20 11.42 -2.71
N VAL A 84 9.52 10.86 -3.71
CA VAL A 84 8.25 10.13 -3.53
C VAL A 84 8.50 8.85 -2.75
N ALA A 85 9.58 8.14 -3.07
CA ALA A 85 9.95 6.91 -2.38
C ALA A 85 10.28 7.17 -0.90
N ARG A 86 10.98 8.27 -0.57
CA ARG A 86 11.26 8.63 0.84
C ARG A 86 10.02 9.04 1.62
N ALA A 87 9.12 9.77 0.97
CA ALA A 87 7.92 10.28 1.62
C ALA A 87 6.79 9.25 1.73
N THR A 88 6.80 8.20 0.90
CA THR A 88 5.70 7.23 0.81
C THR A 88 5.36 6.62 2.17
N MET A 89 6.30 5.98 2.86
CA MET A 89 6.01 5.33 4.15
C MET A 89 5.53 6.31 5.24
N PRO A 90 6.23 7.42 5.53
CA PRO A 90 5.80 8.34 6.59
C PRO A 90 4.48 9.06 6.28
N VAL A 91 4.07 9.16 5.01
CA VAL A 91 2.80 9.80 4.63
C VAL A 91 1.66 8.78 4.50
N CYS A 92 1.88 7.69 3.77
CA CYS A 92 0.83 6.73 3.44
C CYS A 92 0.40 5.88 4.65
N VAL A 93 1.30 5.57 5.60
CA VAL A 93 0.95 4.78 6.78
C VAL A 93 -0.03 5.54 7.70
N PRO A 94 0.25 6.79 8.12
CA PRO A 94 -0.72 7.57 8.89
C PRO A 94 -2.02 7.83 8.12
N ALA A 95 -1.93 8.13 6.83
CA ALA A 95 -3.11 8.36 5.99
C ALA A 95 -4.01 7.11 5.94
N PHE A 96 -3.41 5.93 5.76
CA PHE A 96 -4.15 4.66 5.77
C PHE A 96 -4.74 4.36 7.15
N ALA A 97 -4.01 4.61 8.24
CA ALA A 97 -4.54 4.40 9.59
C ALA A 97 -5.80 5.24 9.86
N VAL A 98 -5.78 6.53 9.49
CA VAL A 98 -6.91 7.44 9.69
C VAL A 98 -8.06 7.12 8.74
N ILE A 99 -7.79 7.04 7.43
CA ILE A 99 -8.82 6.83 6.40
C ILE A 99 -9.38 5.42 6.49
N GLY A 100 -8.53 4.41 6.64
CA GLY A 100 -8.91 3.02 6.80
C GLY A 100 -9.72 2.78 8.06
N GLY A 101 -9.32 3.38 9.19
CA GLY A 101 -10.09 3.32 10.44
C GLY A 101 -11.49 3.95 10.29
N ALA A 102 -11.57 5.13 9.68
CA ALA A 102 -12.85 5.80 9.42
C ALA A 102 -13.74 4.99 8.46
N ALA A 103 -13.16 4.41 7.40
CA ALA A 103 -13.87 3.58 6.44
C ALA A 103 -14.39 2.30 7.08
N ALA A 104 -13.55 1.61 7.86
CA ALA A 104 -13.92 0.39 8.59
C ALA A 104 -15.06 0.65 9.58
N TRP A 105 -14.98 1.74 10.35
CA TRP A 105 -16.02 2.15 11.28
C TRP A 105 -17.35 2.43 10.58
N ARG A 106 -17.32 3.23 9.49
CA ARG A 106 -18.51 3.56 8.70
C ARG A 106 -19.14 2.31 8.09
N TRP A 107 -18.32 1.41 7.54
CA TRP A 107 -18.76 0.15 6.97
C TRP A 107 -19.37 -0.79 8.00
N TRP A 108 -18.76 -0.92 9.17
CA TRP A 108 -19.30 -1.72 10.27
C TRP A 108 -20.68 -1.22 10.72
N LYS A 109 -20.87 0.09 10.90
CA LYS A 109 -22.20 0.65 11.21
C LYS A 109 -23.22 0.37 10.11
N ALA A 110 -22.83 0.53 8.85
CA ALA A 110 -23.73 0.28 7.72
C ALA A 110 -24.15 -1.19 7.63
N ALA A 111 -23.25 -2.12 7.96
CA ALA A 111 -23.54 -3.55 8.03
C ALA A 111 -24.44 -3.90 9.23
N ALA A 112 -24.15 -3.35 10.42
CA ALA A 112 -24.93 -3.59 11.63
C ALA A 112 -26.38 -3.12 11.51
N ASN A 113 -26.63 -2.02 10.78
CA ASN A 113 -27.99 -1.51 10.54
C ASN A 113 -28.79 -2.34 9.51
N LYS A 114 -28.14 -3.26 8.78
CA LYS A 114 -28.77 -4.14 7.78
C LYS A 114 -29.08 -5.54 8.34
N ALA A 115 -28.58 -5.86 9.53
CA ALA A 115 -28.81 -7.11 10.25
C ALA A 115 -30.03 -6.97 11.18
#